data_AF-A0A955ZBY9-F1
#
_entry.id   AF-A0A955ZBY9-F1
#
_cell.length_a   1.000
_cell.length_b   1.000
_cell.length_c   1.000
_cell.angle_alpha   90.00
_cell.angle_beta   90.00
_cell.angle_gamma   90.00
#
_symmetry.space_group_name_H-M   'P 1'
#
loop_
_entity.id
_entity.type
_entity.pdbx_description
1 polymer ?
#
loop_
_entity_poly.entity_id
_entity_poly.type
_entity_poly.pdbx_seq_one_letter_code
_entity_poly.pdbx_strand_id
1 'polypeptide(L)'
;MNRALFCSALTVAVAFSARAWADEDHSGQDVTIDADTTWDGSHTNIKTLTVSAGATLKVTAGQPLAIFAQHIMIAGAVDANGAGYAAVSGASDTGKDGSGPGAGKKGGATMFGGGGAAYGGKGGCGRNAAGCAGAGGTPYGSALDGLLELGSSGGSAGGIAAQSPGPPSGAGGGALTLSADQIDISGSVSADGARVC
;
A
#
# COMPACT_ATOMS: atom_id res chain seq x y z
N MET A 1 17.82 9.64 -60.23
CA MET A 1 18.56 8.83 -59.24
C MET A 1 18.30 9.45 -57.87
N ASN A 2 17.41 8.87 -57.05
CA ASN A 2 17.16 9.32 -55.68
C ASN A 2 17.21 8.08 -54.77
N ARG A 3 18.23 7.99 -53.91
CA ARG A 3 18.31 6.98 -52.84
C ARG A 3 17.92 7.67 -51.53
N ALA A 4 16.77 7.26 -50.98
CA ALA A 4 16.35 7.68 -49.65
C ALA A 4 17.12 6.86 -48.61
N LEU A 5 17.83 7.55 -47.71
CA LEU A 5 18.44 6.98 -46.51
C LEU A 5 17.37 6.89 -45.43
N PHE A 6 17.00 5.68 -45.01
CA PHE A 6 16.18 5.47 -43.82
C PHE A 6 17.10 5.36 -42.60
N CYS A 7 17.04 6.35 -41.72
CA CYS A 7 17.70 6.33 -40.43
C CYS A 7 16.76 5.65 -39.42
N SER A 8 16.99 4.37 -39.13
CA SER A 8 16.28 3.68 -38.06
C SER A 8 16.87 4.07 -36.71
N ALA A 9 16.10 4.80 -35.91
CA ALA A 9 16.41 5.05 -34.51
C ALA A 9 16.21 3.76 -33.71
N LEU A 10 17.31 3.20 -33.19
CA LEU A 10 17.28 2.09 -32.26
C LEU A 10 16.90 2.62 -30.87
N THR A 11 15.67 2.35 -30.43
CA THR A 11 15.22 2.67 -29.07
C THR A 11 15.68 1.56 -28.13
N VAL A 12 16.67 1.87 -27.27
CA VAL A 12 17.08 0.98 -26.18
C VAL A 12 16.16 1.24 -24.99
N ALA A 13 15.22 0.32 -24.73
CA ALA A 13 14.43 0.34 -23.50
C ALA A 13 15.27 -0.28 -22.38
N VAL A 14 15.75 0.55 -21.45
CA VAL A 14 16.38 0.07 -20.22
C VAL A 14 15.25 -0.28 -19.25
N ALA A 15 15.03 -1.57 -19.02
CA ALA A 15 14.10 -2.03 -17.99
C ALA A 15 14.78 -1.88 -16.61
N PHE A 16 14.41 -0.85 -15.87
CA PHE A 16 14.68 -0.80 -14.44
C PHE A 16 13.71 -1.77 -13.77
N SER A 17 14.17 -2.99 -13.44
CA SER A 17 13.48 -3.79 -12.44
C SER A 17 13.60 -3.02 -11.13
N ALA A 18 12.48 -2.47 -10.64
CA ALA A 18 12.39 -1.91 -9.29
C ALA A 18 12.81 -3.02 -8.33
N ARG A 19 14.07 -2.98 -7.91
CA ARG A 19 14.60 -3.92 -6.93
C ARG A 19 14.00 -3.44 -5.61
N ALA A 20 13.11 -4.24 -5.03
CA ALA A 20 12.74 -4.05 -3.63
C ALA A 20 14.04 -4.14 -2.82
N TRP A 21 14.44 -3.02 -2.23
CA TRP A 21 15.55 -3.02 -1.28
C TRP A 21 14.97 -3.64 -0.01
N ALA A 22 15.50 -4.80 0.38
CA ALA A 22 15.27 -5.34 1.71
C ALA A 22 16.30 -4.75 2.67
N ASP A 23 16.03 -4.87 3.97
CA ASP A 23 16.79 -4.34 5.11
C ASP A 23 18.23 -3.86 4.79
N GLU A 24 18.51 -2.58 5.04
CA GLU A 24 19.78 -1.95 4.69
C GLU A 24 20.29 -0.98 5.76
N ASP A 25 21.60 -0.97 5.96
CA ASP A 25 22.34 0.01 6.75
C ASP A 25 23.04 0.99 5.80
N HIS A 26 22.65 2.27 5.85
CA HIS A 26 23.17 3.33 4.98
C HIS A 26 24.47 3.96 5.49
N SER A 27 25.06 3.44 6.58
CA SER A 27 26.40 3.82 7.07
C SER A 27 26.58 5.32 7.35
N GLY A 28 25.52 6.02 7.76
CA GLY A 28 25.50 7.46 8.02
C GLY A 28 25.50 8.32 6.76
N GLN A 29 25.17 7.77 5.60
CA GLN A 29 25.13 8.52 4.35
C GLN A 29 23.83 9.32 4.19
N ASP A 30 23.91 10.35 3.35
CA ASP A 30 22.75 11.07 2.84
C ASP A 30 22.16 10.26 1.68
N VAL A 31 20.85 10.02 1.72
CA VAL A 31 20.13 9.26 0.69
C VAL A 31 19.10 10.16 0.04
N THR A 32 19.15 10.23 -1.30
CA THR A 32 18.22 11.04 -2.09
C THR A 32 17.41 10.16 -3.02
N ILE A 33 16.09 10.32 -2.96
CA ILE A 33 15.11 9.74 -3.87
C ILE A 33 14.65 10.87 -4.79
N ASP A 34 15.14 10.88 -6.02
CA ASP A 34 14.88 11.89 -7.05
C ASP A 34 14.02 11.37 -8.22
N ALA A 35 13.66 10.09 -8.17
CA ALA A 35 12.72 9.44 -9.07
C ALA A 35 11.87 8.41 -8.32
N ASP A 36 10.77 7.97 -8.94
CA ASP A 36 9.92 6.92 -8.41
C ASP A 36 10.73 5.66 -8.06
N THR A 37 10.72 5.31 -6.77
CA THR A 37 11.53 4.24 -6.19
C THR A 37 10.67 3.40 -5.24
N THR A 38 10.95 2.10 -5.14
CA THR A 38 10.28 1.20 -4.20
C THR A 38 11.26 0.72 -3.14
N TRP A 39 10.93 0.95 -1.87
CA TRP A 39 11.66 0.46 -0.70
C TRP A 39 10.75 -0.36 0.20
N ASP A 40 11.32 -1.38 0.83
CA ASP A 40 10.65 -2.28 1.75
C ASP A 40 11.58 -2.60 2.94
N GLY A 41 11.08 -3.23 3.98
CA GLY A 41 11.90 -3.64 5.12
C GLY A 41 12.42 -2.45 5.94
N SER A 42 13.58 -2.62 6.56
CA SER A 42 14.17 -1.66 7.49
C SER A 42 15.40 -0.97 6.92
N HIS A 43 15.32 0.33 6.69
CA HIS A 43 16.45 1.18 6.32
C HIS A 43 16.95 1.98 7.52
N THR A 44 18.21 1.77 7.90
CA THR A 44 18.80 2.30 9.12
C THR A 44 20.03 3.15 8.85
N ASN A 45 20.46 3.88 9.88
CA ASN A 45 21.71 4.64 9.88
C ASN A 45 21.78 5.63 8.71
N ILE A 46 20.66 6.26 8.36
CA ILE A 46 20.64 7.33 7.37
C ILE A 46 20.97 8.63 8.10
N LYS A 47 21.84 9.46 7.54
CA LYS A 47 22.02 10.82 8.06
C LYS A 47 20.83 11.68 7.64
N THR A 48 20.71 11.96 6.34
CA THR A 48 19.54 12.67 5.80
C THR A 48 18.87 11.86 4.70
N LEU A 49 17.58 11.55 4.86
CA LEU A 49 16.73 11.06 3.76
C LEU A 49 16.01 12.23 3.10
N THR A 50 16.16 12.36 1.78
CA THR A 50 15.42 13.35 0.98
C THR A 50 14.56 12.66 -0.07
N VAL A 51 13.24 12.84 0.00
CA VAL A 51 12.31 12.53 -1.09
C VAL A 51 12.02 13.82 -1.84
N SER A 52 12.64 13.96 -3.01
CA SER A 52 12.59 15.19 -3.82
C SER A 52 11.19 15.47 -4.36
N ALA A 53 10.87 16.73 -4.59
CA ALA A 53 9.61 17.12 -5.22
C ALA A 53 9.46 16.42 -6.59
N GLY A 54 8.30 15.81 -6.83
CA GLY A 54 8.02 15.04 -8.05
C GLY A 54 8.44 13.56 -8.00
N ALA A 55 9.17 13.12 -6.97
CA ALA A 55 9.48 11.71 -6.75
C ALA A 55 8.48 11.04 -5.80
N THR A 56 8.23 9.75 -6.01
CA THR A 56 7.41 8.92 -5.11
C THR A 56 8.21 7.75 -4.55
N LEU A 57 8.29 7.65 -3.23
CA LEU A 57 8.74 6.45 -2.52
C LEU A 57 7.55 5.52 -2.30
N LYS A 58 7.55 4.36 -2.95
CA LYS A 58 6.48 3.36 -2.90
C LYS A 58 6.85 2.20 -1.99
N VAL A 59 5.84 1.56 -1.41
CA VAL A 59 5.98 0.32 -0.61
C VAL A 59 5.36 -0.84 -1.37
N THR A 60 6.02 -2.00 -1.38
CA THR A 60 5.50 -3.23 -1.98
C THR A 60 4.33 -3.77 -1.17
N ALA A 61 3.29 -4.26 -1.86
CA ALA A 61 2.15 -4.86 -1.18
C ALA A 61 2.54 -6.07 -0.33
N GLY A 62 2.06 -6.11 0.90
CA GLY A 62 2.37 -7.13 1.88
C GLY A 62 3.71 -6.96 2.59
N GLN A 63 4.42 -5.84 2.37
CA GLN A 63 5.69 -5.54 3.04
C GLN A 63 5.57 -4.27 3.90
N PRO A 64 6.12 -4.28 5.12
CA PRO A 64 6.29 -3.06 5.89
C PRO A 64 7.49 -2.26 5.37
N LEU A 65 7.49 -0.94 5.60
CA LEU A 65 8.65 -0.07 5.41
C LEU A 65 8.95 0.66 6.72
N ALA A 66 10.18 0.54 7.21
CA ALA A 66 10.68 1.28 8.37
C ALA A 66 11.94 2.05 7.99
N ILE A 67 11.95 3.35 8.27
CA ILE A 67 13.05 4.27 7.97
C ILE A 67 13.52 4.91 9.28
N PHE A 68 14.80 4.76 9.56
CA PHE A 68 15.48 5.35 10.70
C PHE A 68 16.61 6.26 10.20
N ALA A 69 16.43 7.57 10.37
CA ALA A 69 17.37 8.59 9.92
C ALA A 69 17.64 9.63 11.02
N GLN A 70 18.65 10.48 10.87
CA GLN A 70 18.78 11.67 11.74
C GLN A 70 17.82 12.78 11.29
N HIS A 71 17.66 12.94 9.97
CA HIS A 71 16.74 13.91 9.37
C HIS A 71 15.97 13.31 8.20
N ILE A 72 14.66 13.51 8.15
CA ILE A 72 13.80 13.11 7.03
C ILE A 72 13.16 14.35 6.41
N MET A 73 13.35 14.51 5.10
CA MET A 73 12.78 15.59 4.29
C MET A 73 11.91 15.01 3.18
N ILE A 74 10.60 15.24 3.24
CA ILE A 74 9.63 14.74 2.24
C ILE A 74 9.01 15.93 1.52
N ALA A 75 9.56 16.26 0.35
CA ALA A 75 8.98 17.24 -0.57
C ALA A 75 8.16 16.58 -1.70
N GLY A 76 8.46 15.32 -2.03
CA GLY A 76 7.68 14.47 -2.92
C GLY A 76 6.58 13.71 -2.20
N ALA A 77 6.40 12.44 -2.54
CA ALA A 77 5.38 11.58 -1.94
C ALA A 77 5.96 10.29 -1.34
N VAL A 78 5.39 9.84 -0.22
CA VAL A 78 5.51 8.45 0.26
C VAL A 78 4.15 7.79 0.12
N ASP A 79 4.09 6.72 -0.68
CA ASP A 79 2.85 6.03 -1.04
C ASP A 79 2.91 4.56 -0.63
N ALA A 80 2.18 4.25 0.44
CA ALA A 80 1.94 2.91 0.94
C ALA A 80 0.44 2.53 0.82
N ASN A 81 -0.29 3.16 -0.11
CA ASN A 81 -1.71 2.89 -0.31
C ASN A 81 -1.95 1.48 -0.86
N GLY A 82 -2.87 0.75 -0.23
CA GLY A 82 -3.18 -0.63 -0.60
C GLY A 82 -2.02 -1.61 -0.39
N ALA A 83 -0.92 -1.20 0.25
CA ALA A 83 0.26 -2.02 0.44
C ALA A 83 0.13 -3.00 1.63
N GLY A 84 -1.03 -3.07 2.27
CA GLY A 84 -1.30 -4.00 3.37
C GLY A 84 -1.61 -5.42 2.90
N TYR A 85 -2.42 -6.14 3.68
CA TYR A 85 -2.89 -7.46 3.30
C TYR A 85 -3.71 -7.42 2.00
N ALA A 86 -3.47 -8.42 1.14
CA ALA A 86 -4.07 -8.49 -0.17
C ALA A 86 -5.60 -8.56 -0.11
N ALA A 87 -6.24 -7.94 -1.11
CA ALA A 87 -7.66 -8.11 -1.40
C ALA A 87 -8.00 -9.59 -1.63
N VAL A 88 -9.24 -9.97 -1.28
CA VAL A 88 -9.77 -11.28 -1.62
C VAL A 88 -10.73 -11.17 -2.80
N SER A 89 -10.65 -12.12 -3.73
CA SER A 89 -11.57 -12.19 -4.86
C SER A 89 -13.00 -12.42 -4.39
N GLY A 90 -13.95 -11.93 -5.17
CA GLY A 90 -15.34 -12.34 -5.07
C GLY A 90 -15.49 -13.86 -5.16
N ALA A 91 -16.49 -14.39 -4.48
CA ALA A 91 -16.92 -15.78 -4.64
C ALA A 91 -18.37 -15.81 -5.08
N SER A 92 -18.74 -16.87 -5.80
CA SER A 92 -20.01 -16.97 -6.51
C SER A 92 -21.23 -17.05 -5.58
N ASP A 93 -21.10 -17.68 -4.41
CA ASP A 93 -22.28 -17.93 -3.55
C ASP A 93 -22.15 -17.37 -2.12
N THR A 94 -20.96 -17.44 -1.53
CA THR A 94 -20.65 -16.80 -0.26
C THR A 94 -19.32 -16.10 -0.45
N GLY A 95 -19.25 -14.79 -0.22
CA GLY A 95 -18.00 -14.04 -0.37
C GLY A 95 -16.83 -14.66 0.43
N LYS A 96 -15.67 -14.03 0.39
CA LYS A 96 -14.51 -14.48 1.15
C LYS A 96 -14.27 -13.51 2.30
N ASP A 97 -13.93 -14.05 3.46
CA ASP A 97 -13.39 -13.22 4.54
C ASP A 97 -12.10 -12.57 4.02
N GLY A 98 -11.83 -11.35 4.47
CA GLY A 98 -10.59 -10.67 4.17
C GLY A 98 -9.37 -11.36 4.78
N SER A 99 -8.20 -10.80 4.51
CA SER A 99 -6.91 -11.28 5.01
C SER A 99 -6.31 -10.31 6.02
N GLY A 100 -5.59 -10.85 7.01
CA GLY A 100 -4.94 -10.09 8.07
C GLY A 100 -5.70 -10.07 9.41
N PRO A 101 -5.05 -9.57 10.48
CA PRO A 101 -5.68 -9.44 11.79
C PRO A 101 -6.93 -8.55 11.75
N GLY A 102 -8.05 -9.01 12.29
CA GLY A 102 -9.29 -8.23 12.26
C GLY A 102 -9.87 -8.02 10.85
N ALA A 103 -9.50 -8.81 9.84
CA ALA A 103 -10.03 -8.64 8.50
C ALA A 103 -11.57 -8.64 8.40
N GLY A 104 -12.08 -7.96 7.37
CA GLY A 104 -13.51 -7.81 7.14
C GLY A 104 -14.19 -9.16 6.87
N LYS A 105 -15.41 -9.35 7.38
CA LYS A 105 -16.19 -10.56 7.15
C LYS A 105 -16.81 -10.59 5.76
N LYS A 106 -16.96 -11.77 5.18
CA LYS A 106 -17.65 -11.95 3.91
C LYS A 106 -19.08 -11.44 3.95
N GLY A 107 -19.56 -10.97 2.80
CA GLY A 107 -20.96 -10.75 2.55
C GLY A 107 -21.69 -12.06 2.22
N GLY A 108 -22.98 -12.12 2.53
CA GLY A 108 -23.89 -13.14 1.98
C GLY A 108 -24.19 -12.88 0.49
N ALA A 109 -24.97 -13.77 -0.14
CA ALA A 109 -25.32 -13.72 -1.58
C ALA A 109 -25.95 -12.40 -2.07
N THR A 110 -26.50 -11.60 -1.15
CA THR A 110 -27.10 -10.28 -1.45
C THR A 110 -26.55 -9.16 -0.56
N MET A 111 -25.53 -9.45 0.24
CA MET A 111 -24.93 -8.49 1.16
C MET A 111 -23.53 -8.12 0.70
N PHE A 112 -23.21 -6.84 0.89
CA PHE A 112 -21.87 -6.33 0.67
C PHE A 112 -20.91 -6.95 1.69
N GLY A 113 -19.66 -7.18 1.28
CA GLY A 113 -18.61 -7.62 2.20
C GLY A 113 -18.33 -6.57 3.27
N GLY A 114 -17.71 -6.97 4.38
CA GLY A 114 -17.24 -6.07 5.42
C GLY A 114 -15.96 -5.33 5.01
N GLY A 115 -15.70 -4.15 5.58
CA GLY A 115 -14.42 -3.47 5.38
C GLY A 115 -13.32 -4.07 6.26
N GLY A 116 -12.05 -3.86 5.91
CA GLY A 116 -10.91 -4.35 6.70
C GLY A 116 -10.72 -3.57 8.00
N ALA A 117 -10.07 -4.17 9.00
CA ALA A 117 -9.62 -3.46 10.20
C ALA A 117 -8.41 -2.56 9.92
N ALA A 118 -8.23 -1.57 10.79
CA ALA A 118 -7.01 -0.79 10.88
C ALA A 118 -6.24 -1.17 12.16
N TYR A 119 -4.92 -1.13 12.11
CA TYR A 119 -4.08 -1.28 13.28
C TYR A 119 -4.24 -0.05 14.21
N GLY A 120 -4.47 -0.28 15.50
CA GLY A 120 -4.66 0.77 16.49
C GLY A 120 -5.93 1.63 16.34
N GLY A 121 -6.85 1.28 15.42
CA GLY A 121 -7.98 2.13 15.07
C GLY A 121 -9.18 1.41 14.42
N LYS A 122 -10.26 2.14 14.18
CA LYS A 122 -11.47 1.60 13.54
C LYS A 122 -11.21 1.35 12.05
N GLY A 123 -11.52 0.13 11.61
CA GLY A 123 -11.46 -0.27 10.21
C GLY A 123 -12.43 0.48 9.30
N GLY A 124 -12.24 0.28 7.99
CA GLY A 124 -13.18 0.71 6.96
C GLY A 124 -14.47 -0.12 6.99
N CYS A 125 -15.49 0.32 6.26
CA CYS A 125 -16.73 -0.43 6.04
C CYS A 125 -16.80 -0.89 4.57
N GLY A 126 -17.53 -1.97 4.29
CA GLY A 126 -17.92 -2.26 2.92
C GLY A 126 -18.97 -1.26 2.46
N ARG A 127 -18.88 -0.77 1.23
CA ARG A 127 -19.77 0.28 0.72
C ARG A 127 -20.77 -0.25 -0.31
N ASN A 128 -21.93 0.40 -0.35
CA ASN A 128 -22.88 0.37 -1.45
C ASN A 128 -23.22 1.80 -1.88
N ALA A 129 -24.13 1.96 -2.84
CA ALA A 129 -24.59 3.26 -3.31
C ALA A 129 -25.20 4.15 -2.20
N ALA A 130 -25.67 3.56 -1.09
CA ALA A 130 -26.24 4.26 0.06
C ALA A 130 -25.22 4.54 1.19
N GLY A 131 -23.97 4.05 1.08
CA GLY A 131 -22.91 4.27 2.07
C GLY A 131 -22.36 2.97 2.69
N CYS A 132 -21.97 3.03 3.97
CA CYS A 132 -21.46 1.86 4.69
C CYS A 132 -22.54 0.79 4.88
N ALA A 133 -22.37 -0.36 4.24
CA ALA A 133 -23.31 -1.48 4.26
C ALA A 133 -22.74 -2.76 4.90
N GLY A 134 -21.41 -2.90 4.93
CA GLY A 134 -20.74 -4.01 5.60
C GLY A 134 -20.05 -3.56 6.88
N ALA A 135 -20.18 -4.35 7.96
CA ALA A 135 -19.45 -4.12 9.20
C ALA A 135 -17.93 -4.12 8.92
N GLY A 136 -17.23 -3.15 9.48
CA GLY A 136 -15.76 -3.14 9.43
C GLY A 136 -15.17 -4.23 10.31
N GLY A 137 -13.91 -4.56 10.03
CA GLY A 137 -13.08 -5.40 10.86
C GLY A 137 -12.90 -4.87 12.27
N THR A 138 -12.74 -5.78 13.25
CA THR A 138 -12.40 -5.40 14.63
C THR A 138 -10.99 -4.80 14.65
N PRO A 139 -10.78 -3.63 15.27
CA PRO A 139 -9.44 -3.09 15.50
C PRO A 139 -8.51 -4.14 16.10
N TYR A 140 -7.23 -4.10 15.74
CA TYR A 140 -6.20 -4.96 16.30
C TYR A 140 -4.93 -4.18 16.59
N GLY A 141 -4.05 -4.79 17.38
CA GLY A 141 -2.84 -4.14 17.88
C GLY A 141 -3.11 -2.91 18.75
N SER A 142 -2.04 -2.18 19.07
CA SER A 142 -2.12 -0.95 19.83
C SER A 142 -1.13 0.06 19.28
N ALA A 143 -1.57 1.31 19.07
CA ALA A 143 -0.67 2.41 18.70
C ALA A 143 0.50 2.63 19.68
N LEU A 144 0.49 1.97 20.85
CA LEU A 144 1.48 2.10 21.90
C LEU A 144 2.45 0.90 21.99
N ASP A 145 2.20 -0.22 21.29
CA ASP A 145 3.03 -1.42 21.44
C ASP A 145 4.31 -1.40 20.59
N GLY A 146 4.43 -0.43 19.66
CA GLY A 146 5.60 -0.23 18.82
C GLY A 146 5.76 -1.26 17.71
N LEU A 147 4.79 -2.15 17.50
CA LEU A 147 4.78 -3.10 16.40
C LEU A 147 4.32 -2.43 15.11
N LEU A 148 4.90 -2.87 14.00
CA LEU A 148 4.55 -2.43 12.66
C LEU A 148 3.74 -3.54 11.98
N GLU A 149 2.42 -3.42 11.98
CA GLU A 149 1.54 -4.39 11.33
C GLU A 149 0.82 -3.79 10.12
N LEU A 150 0.75 -4.58 9.05
CA LEU A 150 0.05 -4.24 7.81
C LEU A 150 -1.45 -4.11 8.06
N GLY A 151 -2.10 -3.14 7.41
CA GLY A 151 -3.55 -3.00 7.41
C GLY A 151 -4.24 -4.22 6.80
N SER A 152 -5.37 -4.63 7.39
CA SER A 152 -6.13 -5.80 6.93
C SER A 152 -7.05 -5.48 5.76
N SER A 153 -7.27 -6.47 4.90
CA SER A 153 -8.21 -6.32 3.78
C SER A 153 -9.66 -6.50 4.22
N GLY A 154 -10.58 -5.97 3.40
CA GLY A 154 -12.01 -6.23 3.56
C GLY A 154 -12.41 -7.64 3.18
N GLY A 155 -13.62 -8.05 3.55
CA GLY A 155 -14.28 -9.23 3.01
C GLY A 155 -14.93 -8.91 1.65
N SER A 156 -15.00 -9.88 0.75
CA SER A 156 -15.69 -9.72 -0.52
C SER A 156 -17.20 -9.98 -0.37
N ALA A 157 -17.99 -9.42 -1.28
CA ALA A 157 -19.42 -9.68 -1.33
C ALA A 157 -19.70 -11.09 -1.89
N GLY A 158 -20.84 -11.67 -1.51
CA GLY A 158 -21.36 -12.85 -2.19
C GLY A 158 -21.98 -12.47 -3.54
N GLY A 159 -21.97 -13.41 -4.48
CA GLY A 159 -22.65 -13.28 -5.76
C GLY A 159 -24.15 -13.55 -5.67
N ILE A 160 -24.91 -12.96 -6.60
CA ILE A 160 -26.33 -13.28 -6.80
C ILE A 160 -26.38 -14.58 -7.63
N ALA A 161 -26.12 -15.71 -6.97
CA ALA A 161 -25.97 -17.06 -7.53
C ALA A 161 -24.61 -17.42 -8.15
N ALA A 162 -24.41 -18.73 -8.32
CA ALA A 162 -23.16 -19.40 -8.68
C ALA A 162 -22.44 -18.87 -9.94
N GLN A 163 -23.11 -18.05 -10.75
CA GLN A 163 -22.63 -17.61 -12.05
C GLN A 163 -22.07 -16.19 -12.06
N SER A 164 -22.19 -15.42 -10.98
CA SER A 164 -21.69 -14.04 -10.94
C SER A 164 -21.00 -13.76 -9.61
N PRO A 165 -19.66 -13.88 -9.53
CA PRO A 165 -18.90 -13.51 -8.35
C PRO A 165 -19.24 -12.09 -7.90
N GLY A 166 -19.39 -11.89 -6.59
CA GLY A 166 -19.52 -10.54 -6.03
C GLY A 166 -18.26 -9.70 -6.30
N PRO A 167 -18.30 -8.37 -6.12
CA PRO A 167 -17.12 -7.53 -6.22
C PRO A 167 -16.02 -7.97 -5.24
N PRO A 168 -14.73 -7.86 -5.63
CA PRO A 168 -13.61 -8.13 -4.73
C PRO A 168 -13.57 -7.12 -3.58
N SER A 169 -12.84 -7.46 -2.54
CA SER A 169 -12.58 -6.53 -1.43
C SER A 169 -11.42 -5.60 -1.72
N GLY A 170 -11.28 -4.53 -0.94
CA GLY A 170 -10.11 -3.66 -0.96
C GLY A 170 -8.95 -4.24 -0.16
N ALA A 171 -7.72 -4.09 -0.68
CA ALA A 171 -6.50 -4.36 0.06
C ALA A 171 -6.37 -3.40 1.27
N GLY A 172 -5.73 -3.86 2.33
CA GLY A 172 -5.45 -3.01 3.50
C GLY A 172 -4.38 -1.95 3.21
N GLY A 173 -4.27 -0.97 4.10
CA GLY A 173 -3.21 0.05 4.03
C GLY A 173 -1.83 -0.51 4.38
N GLY A 174 -0.77 0.06 3.81
CA GLY A 174 0.60 -0.33 4.14
C GLY A 174 0.99 0.02 5.57
N ALA A 175 2.15 -0.48 5.99
CA ALA A 175 2.73 -0.19 7.30
C ALA A 175 4.01 0.62 7.12
N LEU A 176 4.02 1.85 7.64
CA LEU A 176 5.14 2.79 7.51
C LEU A 176 5.61 3.26 8.90
N THR A 177 6.91 3.12 9.16
CA THR A 177 7.58 3.76 10.31
C THR A 177 8.57 4.80 9.79
N LEU A 178 8.42 6.04 10.22
CA LEU A 178 9.40 7.12 10.02
C LEU A 178 9.91 7.55 11.38
N SER A 179 11.18 7.33 11.66
CA SER A 179 11.82 7.72 12.92
C SER A 179 13.05 8.56 12.64
N ALA A 180 13.06 9.79 13.17
CA ALA A 180 14.19 10.69 13.07
C ALA A 180 14.16 11.77 14.16
N ASP A 181 15.31 12.41 14.37
CA ASP A 181 15.41 13.56 15.29
C ASP A 181 14.60 14.75 14.74
N GLN A 182 14.54 14.89 13.41
CA GLN A 182 13.73 15.88 12.72
C GLN A 182 13.02 15.25 11.50
N ILE A 183 11.74 15.59 11.33
CA ILE A 183 10.92 15.18 10.17
C ILE A 183 10.24 16.43 9.60
N ASP A 184 10.56 16.77 8.35
CA ASP A 184 9.96 17.87 7.60
C ASP A 184 9.15 17.33 6.42
N ILE A 185 7.84 17.55 6.42
CA ILE A 185 6.93 17.09 5.37
C ILE A 185 6.28 18.32 4.72
N SER A 186 6.67 18.57 3.47
CA SER A 186 6.04 19.59 2.60
C SER A 186 5.25 18.98 1.44
N GLY A 187 5.47 17.69 1.17
CA GLY A 187 4.69 16.88 0.22
C GLY A 187 3.60 16.05 0.92
N SER A 188 3.52 14.75 0.61
CA SER A 188 2.47 13.87 1.14
C SER A 188 3.00 12.53 1.64
N VAL A 189 2.37 11.99 2.69
CA VAL A 189 2.56 10.62 3.17
C VAL A 189 1.19 9.97 3.28
N SER A 190 1.00 8.80 2.66
CA SER A 190 -0.30 8.12 2.63
C SER A 190 -0.11 6.60 2.72
N ALA A 191 -0.96 5.97 3.53
CA ALA A 191 -0.96 4.53 3.80
C ALA A 191 -2.39 3.99 3.92
N ASP A 192 -3.31 4.52 3.10
CA ASP A 192 -4.71 4.17 3.13
C ASP A 192 -4.97 2.77 2.54
N GLY A 193 -6.04 2.12 2.99
CA GLY A 193 -6.54 0.92 2.32
C GLY A 193 -7.03 1.24 0.91
N ALA A 194 -6.88 0.27 -0.01
CA ALA A 194 -7.36 0.42 -1.37
C ALA A 194 -8.89 0.50 -1.40
N ARG A 195 -9.43 1.50 -2.11
CA ARG A 195 -10.86 1.58 -2.41
C ARG A 195 -11.16 0.71 -3.62
N VAL A 196 -12.21 -0.11 -3.52
CA VAL A 196 -12.80 -0.80 -4.68
C VAL A 196 -14.10 -0.07 -4.98
N CYS A 197 -14.23 0.39 -6.23
CA CYS A 197 -15.46 0.96 -6.76
C CYS A 197 -16.36 -0.13 -7.33
#